data_AF-A0A953JQT4-F1
#
_entry.id   AF-A0A953JQT4-F1
#
_cell.length_a   1.000
_cell.length_b   1.000
_cell.length_c   1.000
_cell.angle_alpha   90.00
_cell.angle_beta   90.00
_cell.angle_gamma   90.00
#
_symmetry.space_group_name_H-M   'P 1'
#
loop_
_entity.id
_entity.type
_entity.pdbx_description
1 polymer ?
#
loop_
_entity_poly.entity_id
_entity_poly.type
_entity_poly.pdbx_seq_one_letter_code
_entity_poly.pdbx_strand_id
1 'polypeptide(L)'
;MLDLTNLAVRGHLDIDEDVLLADDYGITQALAAAAREAGFDGILAPAAGLPGRQTLAVFASALPNVHAERYEIRQPPPRLADLLPLIRPHERVPDAIRRAYRTIAGSGAEAIRQRRRRS
;
A
#
# COMPACT_ATOMS: atom_id res chain seq x y z
N MET A 1 2.06 -5.03 13.04
CA MET A 1 2.55 -3.95 12.16
C MET A 1 3.93 -3.52 12.64
N LEU A 2 4.88 -3.25 11.73
CA LEU A 2 6.16 -2.65 12.08
C LEU A 2 6.00 -1.12 12.11
N ASP A 3 6.26 -0.50 13.25
CA ASP A 3 6.11 0.95 13.44
C ASP A 3 7.47 1.66 13.38
N LEU A 4 7.79 2.21 12.22
CA LEU A 4 9.00 3.00 11.97
C LEU A 4 8.82 4.48 12.33
N THR A 5 7.65 4.91 12.80
CA THR A 5 7.48 6.26 13.36
C THR A 5 8.07 6.33 14.78
N ASN A 6 8.10 5.19 15.48
CA ASN A 6 8.69 5.04 16.79
C ASN A 6 10.23 5.08 16.74
N LEU A 7 10.83 6.03 17.45
CA LEU A 7 12.27 6.20 17.55
C LEU A 7 12.99 4.99 18.16
N ALA A 8 12.39 4.30 19.14
CA ALA A 8 12.99 3.13 19.77
C ALA A 8 13.08 1.95 18.81
N VAL A 9 12.05 1.73 17.98
CA VAL A 9 12.04 0.69 16.95
C VAL A 9 13.11 0.98 15.89
N ARG A 10 13.19 2.24 15.44
CA ARG A 10 14.23 2.71 14.51
C ARG A 10 15.64 2.54 15.08
N GLY A 11 15.85 2.90 16.35
CA GLY A 11 17.12 2.73 17.03
C GLY A 11 17.55 1.26 17.17
N HIS A 12 16.61 0.33 17.33
CA HIS A 12 16.92 -1.11 17.33
C HIS A 12 17.27 -1.67 15.94
N LEU A 13 16.81 -1.01 14.89
CA LEU A 13 17.09 -1.40 13.51
C LEU A 13 18.28 -0.62 12.92
N ASP A 14 18.85 0.32 13.67
CA ASP A 14 19.90 1.24 13.23
C ASP A 14 19.50 2.04 11.97
N ILE A 15 18.28 2.61 12.01
CA ILE A 15 17.69 3.36 10.89
C ILE A 15 17.31 4.77 11.32
N ASP A 16 17.90 5.77 10.67
CA ASP A 16 17.52 7.17 10.85
C ASP A 16 16.28 7.55 10.05
N GLU A 17 15.61 8.64 10.47
CA GLU A 17 14.44 9.16 9.72
C GLU A 17 14.79 9.55 8.29
N ASP A 18 15.96 10.18 8.12
CA ASP A 18 16.39 10.72 6.83
C ASP A 18 16.53 9.61 5.78
N VAL A 19 16.87 8.40 6.21
CA VAL A 19 16.92 7.21 5.36
C VAL A 19 15.52 6.80 4.87
N LEU A 20 14.49 6.97 5.69
CA LEU A 20 13.10 6.66 5.32
C LEU A 20 12.49 7.73 4.42
N LEU A 21 13.02 8.96 4.47
CA LEU A 21 12.56 10.11 3.69
C LEU A 21 13.35 10.31 2.38
N ALA A 22 14.47 9.62 2.21
CA ALA A 22 15.32 9.73 1.03
C ALA A 22 14.64 9.22 -0.25
N ASP A 23 15.09 9.73 -1.40
CA ASP A 23 14.62 9.30 -2.73
C ASP A 23 15.08 7.87 -3.11
N ASP A 24 16.02 7.29 -2.36
CA ASP A 24 16.46 5.91 -2.54
C ASP A 24 15.55 4.94 -1.80
N TYR A 25 14.74 4.21 -2.57
CA TYR A 25 13.83 3.21 -2.05
C TYR A 25 14.47 1.87 -1.69
N GLY A 26 15.78 1.67 -1.90
CA GLY A 26 16.45 0.39 -1.67
C GLY A 26 16.29 -0.11 -0.23
N ILE A 27 16.55 0.76 0.74
CA ILE A 27 16.46 0.42 2.18
C ILE A 27 15.00 0.19 2.59
N THR A 28 14.07 1.06 2.18
CA THR A 28 12.65 0.91 2.51
C THR A 28 12.03 -0.35 1.90
N GLN A 29 12.48 -0.76 0.70
CA GLN A 29 12.07 -2.03 0.09
C GLN A 29 12.65 -3.25 0.81
N ALA A 30 13.92 -3.20 1.23
CA ALA A 30 14.54 -4.27 2.01
C ALA A 30 13.82 -4.46 3.36
N LEU A 31 13.48 -3.36 4.04
CA LEU A 31 12.69 -3.40 5.27
C LEU A 31 11.28 -3.96 5.04
N ALA A 32 10.64 -3.59 3.94
CA ALA A 32 9.34 -4.16 3.56
C ALA A 32 9.41 -5.68 3.33
N ALA A 33 10.47 -6.16 2.68
CA ALA A 33 10.68 -7.59 2.49
C ALA A 33 10.89 -8.31 3.83
N ALA A 34 11.80 -7.81 4.67
CA ALA A 34 12.11 -8.38 5.98
C ALA A 34 10.89 -8.37 6.92
N ALA A 35 10.13 -7.27 6.96
CA ALA A 35 8.92 -7.17 7.76
C ALA A 35 7.86 -8.18 7.31
N ARG A 36 7.67 -8.36 6.00
CA ARG A 36 6.76 -9.37 5.47
C ARG A 36 7.18 -10.79 5.86
N GLU A 37 8.47 -11.10 5.76
CA GLU A 37 9.01 -12.42 6.12
C GLU A 37 8.93 -12.70 7.61
N ALA A 38 9.05 -11.68 8.45
CA ALA A 38 8.82 -11.76 9.89
C ALA A 38 7.33 -11.84 10.29
N GLY A 39 6.41 -11.86 9.31
CA GLY A 39 4.97 -12.04 9.55
C GLY A 39 4.23 -10.77 9.95
N PHE A 40 4.82 -9.58 9.76
CA PHE A 40 4.08 -8.34 9.96
C PHE A 40 3.04 -8.13 8.84
N ASP A 41 1.89 -7.57 9.19
CA ASP A 41 0.80 -7.25 8.25
C ASP A 41 1.04 -5.98 7.41
N GLY A 42 1.97 -5.13 7.83
CA GLY A 42 2.26 -3.85 7.19
C GLY A 42 3.28 -3.03 7.97
N ILE A 43 3.60 -1.86 7.42
CA ILE A 43 4.57 -0.89 7.95
C ILE A 43 3.88 0.47 8.09
N LEU A 44 4.05 1.10 9.26
CA LEU A 44 3.76 2.51 9.47
C LEU A 44 5.08 3.28 9.44
N ALA A 45 5.22 4.29 8.59
CA ALA A 45 6.46 5.05 8.43
C ALA A 45 6.19 6.55 8.21
N PRO A 46 7.17 7.44 8.47
CA PRO A 46 7.12 8.83 8.01
C PRO A 46 6.87 8.93 6.51
N ALA A 47 6.11 9.93 6.07
CA ALA A 47 5.78 10.12 4.66
C ALA A 47 6.82 11.01 3.95
N ALA A 48 7.69 10.42 3.12
CA ALA A 48 8.71 11.13 2.34
C ALA A 48 8.16 12.33 1.54
N GLY A 49 7.02 12.15 0.86
CA GLY A 49 6.40 13.20 0.04
C GLY A 49 5.48 14.16 0.79
N LEU A 50 5.27 13.98 2.10
CA LEU A 50 4.32 14.77 2.89
C LEU A 50 4.88 15.01 4.31
N PRO A 51 5.67 16.08 4.52
CA PRO A 51 6.28 16.39 5.81
C PRO A 51 5.25 16.41 6.96
N GLY A 52 5.61 15.81 8.09
CA GLY A 52 4.73 15.70 9.27
C GLY A 52 3.55 14.75 9.10
N ARG A 53 3.46 14.00 7.99
CA ARG A 53 2.47 12.94 7.78
C ARG A 53 3.13 11.57 7.87
N GLN A 54 2.28 10.56 7.98
CA GLN A 54 2.65 9.15 8.06
C GLN A 54 2.02 8.40 6.90
N THR A 55 2.70 7.36 6.43
CA THR A 55 2.22 6.41 5.44
C THR A 55 2.02 5.05 6.10
N LEU A 56 0.83 4.47 5.92
CA LEU A 56 0.56 3.09 6.24
C LEU A 56 0.63 2.25 4.96
N ALA A 57 1.62 1.38 4.86
CA ALA A 57 1.74 0.40 3.80
C ALA A 57 1.27 -0.97 4.30
N VAL A 58 0.16 -1.48 3.76
CA VAL A 58 -0.39 -2.79 4.13
C VAL A 58 0.03 -3.82 3.08
N PHE A 59 0.54 -4.98 3.52
CA PHE A 59 0.86 -6.06 2.60
C PHE A 59 -0.42 -6.71 2.07
N ALA A 60 -0.43 -7.07 0.79
CA ALA A 60 -1.60 -7.66 0.15
C ALA A 60 -2.12 -8.92 0.87
N SER A 61 -1.22 -9.71 1.46
CA SER A 61 -1.55 -10.91 2.25
C SER A 61 -2.35 -10.60 3.52
N ALA A 62 -2.23 -9.39 4.06
CA ALA A 62 -2.90 -8.96 5.28
C ALA A 62 -4.26 -8.29 5.03
N LEU A 63 -4.59 -7.98 3.77
CA LEU A 63 -5.87 -7.35 3.41
C LEU A 63 -7.12 -8.10 3.92
N PRO A 64 -7.17 -9.45 3.97
CA PRO A 64 -8.30 -10.16 4.56
C PRO A 64 -8.53 -9.85 6.05
N ASN A 65 -7.47 -9.45 6.77
CA ASN A 65 -7.51 -9.11 8.19
C ASN A 65 -7.83 -7.64 8.44
N VAL A 66 -7.85 -6.81 7.39
CA VAL A 66 -8.21 -5.39 7.49
C VAL A 66 -9.72 -5.27 7.61
N HIS A 67 -10.19 -5.15 8.84
CA HIS A 67 -11.56 -4.76 9.11
C HIS A 67 -11.68 -3.25 8.94
N ALA A 68 -12.14 -2.81 7.78
CA ALA A 68 -12.61 -1.44 7.63
C ALA A 68 -13.89 -1.28 8.46
N GLU A 69 -13.76 -0.79 9.70
CA GLU A 69 -14.86 -0.06 10.30
C GLU A 69 -15.24 1.02 9.29
N ARG A 70 -16.47 0.94 8.77
CA ARG A 70 -16.92 1.67 7.58
C ARG A 70 -16.47 3.13 7.61
N TYR A 71 -15.33 3.42 6.99
CA TYR A 71 -15.10 4.74 6.45
C TYR A 71 -16.18 4.94 5.41
N GLU A 72 -16.82 6.10 5.41
CA GLU A 72 -17.59 6.56 4.27
C GLU A 72 -16.64 6.57 3.08
N ILE A 73 -16.54 5.43 2.39
CA ILE A 73 -15.88 5.32 1.11
C ILE A 73 -16.70 6.26 0.24
N ARG A 74 -16.22 7.50 0.08
CA ARG A 74 -16.68 8.40 -0.97
C ARG A 74 -16.66 7.55 -2.22
N GLN A 75 -17.84 7.33 -2.79
CA GLN A 75 -18.00 6.44 -3.92
C GLN A 75 -16.94 6.83 -4.96
N PRO A 76 -16.10 5.88 -5.38
CA PRO A 76 -15.15 6.17 -6.43
C PRO A 76 -15.94 6.67 -7.63
N PRO A 77 -15.60 7.84 -8.19
CA PRO A 77 -16.41 8.43 -9.24
C PRO A 77 -16.46 7.45 -10.42
N PRO A 78 -17.60 7.29 -11.13
CA PRO A 78 -17.77 6.26 -12.15
C PRO A 78 -16.65 6.21 -13.20
N ARG A 79 -16.10 7.38 -13.56
CA ARG A 79 -14.94 7.51 -14.47
C ARG A 79 -13.70 6.73 -14.03
N LEU A 80 -13.55 6.46 -12.73
CA LEU A 80 -12.41 5.70 -12.21
C LEU A 80 -12.44 4.24 -12.68
N ALA A 81 -13.62 3.65 -12.92
CA ALA A 81 -13.73 2.28 -13.42
C ALA A 81 -13.03 2.08 -14.78
N ASP A 82 -12.97 3.13 -15.59
CA ASP A 82 -12.33 3.10 -16.91
C ASP A 82 -10.83 3.43 -16.83
N LEU A 83 -10.39 4.04 -15.73
CA LEU A 83 -8.98 4.37 -15.47
C LEU A 83 -8.22 3.22 -14.81
N LEU A 84 -8.87 2.41 -13.95
CA LEU A 84 -8.21 1.30 -13.25
C LEU A 84 -7.47 0.31 -14.18
N PRO A 85 -8.03 -0.09 -15.33
CA PRO A 85 -7.32 -0.98 -16.28
C PRO A 85 -6.10 -0.33 -16.95
N LEU A 86 -6.02 1.01 -16.95
CA LEU A 86 -4.91 1.77 -17.52
C LEU A 86 -3.72 1.89 -16.57
N ILE A 87 -3.91 1.59 -15.28
CA ILE A 87 -2.84 1.59 -14.29
C ILE A 87 -1.89 0.43 -14.62
N ARG A 88 -0.73 0.78 -15.19
CA ARG A 88 0.34 -0.16 -15.50
C ARG A 88 1.21 -0.31 -14.25
N PRO A 89 1.41 -1.53 -13.73
CA PRO A 89 2.47 -1.74 -12.75
C PRO A 89 3.83 -1.42 -13.39
N HIS A 90 4.74 -0.87 -12.58
CA HIS A 90 6.09 -0.53 -13.02
C HIS A 90 6.82 -1.74 -13.64
N GLU A 91 7.71 -1.52 -14.61
CA GLU A 91 8.33 -2.59 -15.39
C GLU A 91 9.11 -3.61 -14.55
N ARG A 92 9.71 -3.13 -13.45
CA ARG A 92 10.50 -3.92 -12.48
C ARG A 92 9.69 -4.87 -11.58
N VAL A 93 8.37 -4.95 -11.76
CA VAL A 93 7.49 -5.73 -10.89
C VAL A 93 7.40 -7.19 -11.37
N PRO A 94 7.59 -8.21 -10.49
CA PRO A 94 7.46 -9.62 -10.86
C PRO A 94 6.11 -9.95 -11.49
N ASP A 95 6.08 -10.92 -12.40
CA ASP A 95 4.85 -11.25 -13.15
C ASP A 95 3.68 -11.70 -12.26
N ALA A 96 3.96 -12.35 -11.13
CA ALA A 96 2.93 -12.72 -10.16
C ALA A 96 2.21 -11.48 -9.60
N ILE A 97 2.97 -10.42 -9.29
CA ILE A 97 2.44 -9.16 -8.79
C ILE A 97 1.73 -8.40 -9.92
N ARG A 98 2.28 -8.42 -11.15
CA ARG A 98 1.62 -7.87 -12.34
C ARG A 98 0.24 -8.49 -12.57
N ARG A 99 0.10 -9.81 -12.40
CA ARG A 99 -1.20 -10.51 -12.46
C ARG A 99 -2.13 -10.05 -11.35
N ALA A 100 -1.65 -9.96 -10.11
CA ALA A 100 -2.44 -9.47 -8.99
C ALA A 100 -2.99 -8.05 -9.23
N TYR A 101 -2.16 -7.13 -9.75
CA TYR A 101 -2.60 -5.78 -10.12
C TYR A 101 -3.74 -5.78 -11.15
N ARG A 102 -3.64 -6.60 -12.20
CA ARG A 102 -4.70 -6.72 -13.22
C ARG A 102 -6.00 -7.25 -12.61
N THR A 103 -5.91 -8.26 -11.75
CA THR A 103 -7.08 -8.81 -11.06
C THR A 103 -7.74 -7.76 -10.17
N ILE A 104 -6.96 -7.05 -9.34
CA ILE A 104 -7.48 -6.00 -8.45
C ILE A 104 -8.12 -4.87 -9.26
N ALA A 105 -7.47 -4.42 -10.34
CA ALA A 105 -8.01 -3.38 -11.23
C ALA A 105 -9.33 -3.82 -11.88
N GLY A 106 -9.41 -5.05 -12.37
CA GLY A 106 -10.61 -5.64 -12.96
C GLY A 106 -11.77 -5.75 -11.96
N SER A 107 -11.52 -6.37 -10.81
CA SER A 107 -12.52 -6.52 -9.74
C SER A 107 -12.97 -5.17 -9.17
N GLY A 108 -12.05 -4.21 -9.05
CA GLY A 108 -12.37 -2.84 -8.64
C GLY A 108 -13.28 -2.12 -9.64
N ALA A 109 -12.95 -2.19 -10.93
CA ALA A 109 -13.77 -1.60 -12.00
C ALA A 109 -15.17 -2.22 -12.05
N GLU A 110 -15.27 -3.55 -11.92
CA GLU A 110 -16.54 -4.25 -11.88
C GLU A 110 -17.37 -3.86 -10.66
N ALA A 111 -16.77 -3.79 -9.48
CA ALA A 111 -17.45 -3.39 -8.26
C ALA A 111 -18.00 -1.95 -8.33
N ILE A 112 -17.28 -1.03 -9.00
CA ILE A 112 -17.78 0.33 -9.27
C ILE A 112 -18.99 0.29 -10.21
N ARG A 113 -18.92 -0.48 -11.31
CA ARG A 113 -20.01 -0.59 -12.29
C ARG A 113 -21.27 -1.26 -11.70
N GLN A 114 -21.11 -2.34 -10.94
CA GLN A 114 -22.22 -3.06 -10.32
C GLN A 114 -22.97 -2.19 -9.30
N ARG A 115 -22.25 -1.37 -8.52
CA ARG A 115 -22.89 -0.46 -7.55
C ARG A 115 -23.67 0.65 -8.22
N ARG A 116 -23.21 1.18 -9.37
CA ARG A 116 -23.97 2.13 -10.20
C ARG A 116 -25.30 1.54 -10.70
N ARG A 117 -25.32 0.24 -11.06
CA ARG A 117 -26.55 -0.42 -11.52
C ARG A 117 -27.59 -0.62 -10.41
N ARG A 118 -27.19 -0.49 -9.14
CA ARG A 118 -28.05 -0.69 -7.96
C ARG A 118 -28.49 0.63 -7.31
N SER A 119 -28.02 1.78 -7.80
CA SER A 119 -28.44 3.13 -7.39
C SER A 119 -29.40 3.71 -8.42
#